data_AF-A0A1H3QEF8-F1
#
_entry.id   AF-A0A1H3QEF8-F1
#
_cell.length_a   1.000
_cell.length_b   1.000
_cell.length_c   1.000
_cell.angle_alpha   90.00
_cell.angle_beta   90.00
_cell.angle_gamma   90.00
#
_symmetry.space_group_name_H-M   'P 1'
#
loop_
_entity.id
_entity.type
_entity.pdbx_description
1 polymer ?
#
loop_
_entity_poly.entity_id
_entity_poly.type
_entity_poly.pdbx_seq_one_letter_code
_entity_poly.pdbx_strand_id
1 'polypeptide(L)' 'MVRETDTVARLGGDEFAVLAAADAGGSEALAARLREAVAVAGAGTGFTASVGATDVRPGDEGDEMLSRADQAMYLAKGAG' A
#
# COMPACT_ATOMS: atom_id res chain seq x y z
N MET A 1 -6.52 7.83 -0.75
CA MET A 1 -5.86 9.14 -0.56
C MET A 1 -5.29 9.19 0.86
N VAL A 2 -4.03 9.60 0.98
CA VAL A 2 -3.30 9.72 2.25
C VAL A 2 -3.64 11.03 2.96
N ARG A 3 -3.54 11.04 4.28
CA ARG A 3 -3.70 12.23 5.14
C ARG A 3 -2.37 12.92 5.35
N GLU A 4 -2.41 14.16 5.83
CA GLU A 4 -1.19 14.93 6.17
C GLU A 4 -0.37 14.27 7.30
N THR A 5 -1.03 13.49 8.15
CA THR A 5 -0.40 12.72 9.23
C THR A 5 0.22 11.41 8.76
N ASP A 6 -0.07 10.98 7.53
CA ASP A 6 0.44 9.72 6.99
C ASP A 6 1.85 9.94 6.45
N THR A 7 2.72 8.95 6.64
CA THR A 7 4.08 8.98 6.10
C THR A 7 4.11 8.25 4.77
N VAL A 8 4.58 8.92 3.72
CA VAL A 8 4.83 8.32 2.41
C VAL A 8 6.34 8.30 2.16
N ALA A 9 6.87 7.13 1.81
CA ALA A 9 8.28 6.94 1.53
C ALA A 9 8.50 6.22 0.21
N ARG A 10 9.56 6.58 -0.52
CA ARG A 10 10.05 5.82 -1.67
C ARG A 10 11.15 4.88 -1.18
N LEU A 11 10.97 3.58 -1.38
CA LEU A 11 11.90 2.55 -0.92
C LEU A 11 13.06 2.38 -1.92
N GLY A 12 12.77 2.50 -3.21
CA GLY A 12 13.71 2.33 -4.31
C GLY A 12 12.94 2.17 -5.62
N GLY A 13 13.60 2.30 -6.79
CA GLY A 13 12.95 2.03 -8.08
C GLY A 13 11.57 2.69 -8.25
N ASP A 14 10.56 1.88 -8.50
CA ASP A 14 9.13 2.21 -8.57
C ASP A 14 8.34 1.82 -7.31
N GLU A 15 9.03 1.52 -6.21
CA GLU A 15 8.46 1.03 -4.95
C GLU A 15 8.24 2.15 -3.92
N PHE A 16 7.04 2.15 -3.34
CA PHE A 16 6.59 3.12 -2.36
C PHE A 16 5.93 2.43 -1.16
N ALA A 17 6.13 2.99 0.03
CA ALA A 17 5.45 2.59 1.25
C ALA A 17 4.62 3.73 1.81
N VAL A 18 3.49 3.38 2.42
CA VAL A 18 2.64 4.31 3.17
C VAL A 18 2.43 3.75 4.57
N LEU A 19 2.84 4.51 5.58
CA LEU A 19 2.52 4.25 6.98
C LEU A 19 1.42 5.23 7.41
N ALA A 20 0.28 4.70 7.79
CA ALA A 20 -0.90 5.48 8.15
C ALA A 20 -1.57 4.92 9.40
N ALA A 21 -2.24 5.79 10.15
CA ALA A 21 -3.15 5.33 11.19
C ALA A 21 -4.34 4.60 10.55
N ALA A 22 -4.74 3.45 11.11
CA ALA A 22 -5.85 2.67 10.61
C ALA A 22 -7.13 3.53 10.56
N ASP A 23 -7.86 3.45 9.45
CA ASP A 23 -9.23 3.93 9.38
C ASP A 23 -10.20 2.81 9.78
N ALA A 24 -11.51 3.10 9.82
CA ALA A 24 -12.52 2.11 10.19
C ALA A 24 -12.54 0.87 9.26
N GLY A 25 -11.91 0.94 8.08
CA GLY A 25 -11.79 -0.17 7.13
C GLY A 25 -10.43 -0.86 7.14
N GLY A 26 -9.51 -0.47 8.03
CA GLY A 26 -8.18 -1.05 8.18
C GLY A 26 -7.24 -0.79 6.99
N SER A 27 -6.10 -1.48 6.97
CA SER A 27 -5.08 -1.33 5.93
C SER A 27 -5.59 -1.65 4.51
N GLU A 28 -6.48 -2.64 4.36
CA GLU A 28 -7.05 -3.04 3.07
C GLU A 28 -7.89 -1.93 2.41
N ALA A 29 -8.68 -1.20 3.20
CA ALA A 29 -9.48 -0.09 2.67
C ALA A 29 -8.58 1.05 2.15
N LEU A 30 -7.47 1.33 2.84
CA LEU A 30 -6.48 2.29 2.36
C LEU A 30 -5.81 1.79 1.07
N ALA A 31 -5.42 0.52 1.00
CA ALA A 31 -4.80 -0.06 -0.20
C ALA A 31 -5.72 0.00 -1.42
N ALA A 32 -7.01 -0.33 -1.27
CA ALA A 32 -8.00 -0.22 -2.34
C ALA A 32 -8.12 1.23 -2.86
N ARG A 33 -8.20 2.21 -1.95
CA ARG A 33 -8.25 3.64 -2.31
C ARG A 33 -6.99 4.12 -3.01
N LEU A 34 -5.82 3.61 -2.65
CA LEU A 34 -4.55 3.96 -3.31
C LEU A 34 -4.47 3.37 -4.71
N ARG A 35 -4.83 2.09 -4.88
CA ARG A 35 -4.89 1.42 -6.18
C ARG A 35 -5.82 2.15 -7.16
N GLU A 36 -7.02 2.52 -6.70
CA GLU A 36 -7.98 3.27 -7.52
C GLU A 36 -7.44 4.64 -7.91
N ALA A 37 -6.85 5.39 -6.96
CA ALA A 37 -6.27 6.69 -7.25
C ALA A 37 -5.13 6.62 -8.28
N VAL A 38 -4.27 5.60 -8.19
CA VAL A 38 -3.20 5.39 -9.18
C VAL A 38 -3.79 5.04 -10.54
N ALA A 39 -4.79 4.16 -10.61
CA ALA A 39 -5.43 3.80 -11.88
C ALA A 39 -6.09 5.01 -12.56
N VAL A 40 -6.72 5.89 -11.80
CA VAL A 40 -7.28 7.15 -12.31
C VAL A 40 -6.17 8.08 -12.80
N ALA A 41 -5.09 8.24 -12.04
CA ALA A 41 -3.95 9.08 -12.44
C ALA A 41 -3.22 8.53 -13.68
N GLY A 42 -3.16 7.21 -13.82
CA GLY A 42 -2.58 6.51 -14.97
C GLY A 42 -3.52 6.35 -16.15
N ALA A 43 -4.75 6.87 -16.09
CA ALA A 43 -5.74 6.73 -17.15
C ALA A 43 -5.17 7.22 -18.50
N GLY A 44 -5.29 6.38 -19.53
CA GLY A 44 -4.74 6.65 -20.87
C GLY A 44 -3.29 6.20 -21.09
N THR A 45 -2.57 5.81 -20.05
CA THR A 45 -1.20 5.23 -20.17
C THR A 45 -1.16 3.73 -19.86
N GLY A 46 -2.21 3.20 -19.23
CA GLY A 46 -2.24 1.82 -18.73
C GLY A 46 -1.43 1.61 -17.45
N PHE A 47 -0.86 2.67 -16.88
CA PHE A 47 -0.13 2.61 -15.62
C PHE A 47 -1.08 2.28 -14.46
N THR A 48 -0.77 1.21 -13.74
CA THR A 48 -1.47 0.77 -12.54
C THR A 48 -0.46 0.46 -11.44
N ALA A 49 -0.94 0.34 -10.19
CA ALA A 49 -0.11 -0.12 -9.08
C ALA A 49 -0.72 -1.35 -8.43
N SER A 50 0.14 -2.27 -8.04
CA SER A 50 -0.20 -3.33 -7.09
C SER A 50 0.08 -2.80 -5.68
N VAL A 51 -0.86 -3.00 -4.77
CA VAL A 51 -0.75 -2.50 -3.40
C VAL A 51 -1.08 -3.64 -2.46
N GLY A 52 -0.11 -4.01 -1.62
CA GLY A 52 -0.29 -4.92 -0.49
C GLY A 52 -0.42 -4.13 0.80
N ALA A 53 -1.20 -4.64 1.74
CA ALA A 53 -1.51 -3.97 2.99
C ALA A 53 -1.33 -4.91 4.16
N THR A 54 -1.02 -4.37 5.33
CA THR A 54 -1.00 -5.13 6.56
C THR A 54 -1.25 -4.23 7.75
N ASP A 55 -2.01 -4.71 8.72
CA ASP A 55 -2.16 -4.01 10.00
C ASP A 55 -0.96 -4.28 10.89
N VAL A 56 -0.56 -3.24 11.64
CA VAL A 56 0.48 -3.32 12.67
C VAL A 56 -0.01 -4.21 13.80
N ARG A 57 0.82 -5.16 14.22
CA ARG A 57 0.56 -6.06 15.34
C ARG A 57 1.43 -5.67 16.54
N PRO A 58 0.99 -5.95 17.78
CA PRO A 58 1.82 -5.73 18.96
C PRO A 58 3.14 -6.51 18.85
N GLY A 59 4.25 -5.79 18.97
CA GLY A 59 5.60 -6.36 18.92
C GLY A 59 6.24 -6.42 17.54
N ASP A 60 5.56 -5.96 16.49
CA ASP A 60 6.14 -5.92 15.14
C ASP A 60 7.36 -5.00 15.07
N GLU A 61 8.39 -5.47 14.35
CA GLU A 61 9.47 -4.61 13.85
C GLU A 61 9.16 -4.07 12.44
N GLY A 62 9.86 -3.00 12.05
CA GLY A 62 9.69 -2.33 10.76
C GLY A 62 9.78 -3.28 9.56
N ASP A 63 10.81 -4.12 9.55
CA ASP A 63 11.10 -5.04 8.45
C ASP A 63 10.06 -6.18 8.38
N GLU A 64 9.51 -6.61 9.52
CA GLU A 64 8.47 -7.64 9.57
C GLU A 64 7.15 -7.12 8.99
N MET A 65 6.78 -5.88 9.32
CA MET A 65 5.60 -5.23 8.73
C MET A 65 5.76 -5.08 7.22
N LEU A 66 6.94 -4.60 6.78
CA LEU A 66 7.22 -4.41 5.37
C LEU A 66 7.18 -5.73 4.60
N SER A 67 7.78 -6.79 5.16
CA SER A 67 7.76 -8.13 4.55
C SER A 67 6.34 -8.69 4.42
N ARG A 68 5.48 -8.49 5.42
CA ARG A 68 4.07 -8.91 5.35
C ARG A 68 3.28 -8.13 4.28
N ALA A 69 3.48 -6.81 4.20
CA ALA A 69 2.83 -5.98 3.19
C ALA A 69 3.30 -6.36 1.77
N ASP A 70 4.58 -6.65 1.59
CA ASP A 70 5.14 -7.09 0.31
C ASP A 70 4.58 -8.46 -0.11
N GLN A 71 4.51 -9.42 0.81
CA GLN A 71 3.86 -10.72 0.54
C GLN A 71 2.39 -10.54 0.13
N ALA A 72 1.65 -9.65 0.79
CA ALA A 72 0.27 -9.32 0.40
C ALA A 72 0.20 -8.70 -0.99
N MET A 73 1.15 -7.83 -1.35
CA MET A 73 1.25 -7.21 -2.67
C MET A 73 1.53 -8.26 -3.74
N TYR A 74 2.46 -9.18 -3.47
CA TYR A 74 2.82 -10.26 -4.39
C TYR A 74 1.62 -11.16 -4.71
N LEU A 75 0.84 -11.52 -3.68
CA LEU A 75 -0.42 -12.27 -3.86
C LEU A 75 -1.44 -11.48 -4.68
N ALA A 76 -1.52 -10.17 -4.48
CA ALA A 76 -2.40 -9.29 -5.27
C ALA A 76 -1.92 -9.13 -6.73
N LYS A 77 -0.61 -9.16 -7.01
CA LYS A 77 -0.04 -9.16 -8.37
C LYS A 77 -0.40 -10.42 -9.16
N GLY A 78 -0.43 -11.57 -8.50
CA GLY A 78 -0.73 -12.85 -9.14
C GLY A 78 -2.21 -13.06 -9.52
N ALA A 79 -3.09 -12.15 -9.10
CA ALA A 79 -4.53 -12.17 -9.40
C ALA A 79 -4.95 -11.17 -10.51
N GLY A 80 -3.98 -10.48 -11.13
CA GLY A 80 -4.17 -9.53 -12.22
C GLY A 80 -4.18 -10.18 -13.60
#